data_AF-A0A5C6EEI8-F1
#
_entry.id   AF-A0A5C6EEI8-F1
#
_cell.length_a   1.000
_cell.length_b   1.000
_cell.length_c   1.000
_cell.angle_alpha   90.00
_cell.angle_beta   90.00
_cell.angle_gamma   90.00
#
_symmetry.space_group_name_H-M   'P 1'
#
loop_
_entity.id
_entity.type
_entity.pdbx_description
1 polymer ?
#
loop_
_entity_poly.entity_id
_entity_poly.type
_entity_poly.pdbx_seq_one_letter_code
_entity_poly.pdbx_strand_id
1 'polypeptide(L)'
;MIRGETPKSKSRRMFSIGVASASFAAALLFLYLWLTPKAKLDEHGYDLTIALYRTCNQKDANSLDAIERVLAEAGSESNLSKHSRAVVTRVMGLAKSGYWREATIECRAALDNQVQRH
;
A
#
# COMPACT_ATOMS: atom_id res chain seq x y z
N MET A 1 -25.07 -42.62 -48.08
CA MET A 1 -24.74 -42.25 -46.68
C MET A 1 -23.43 -41.46 -46.70
N ILE A 2 -23.49 -40.12 -46.44
CA ILE A 2 -22.85 -39.36 -45.31
C ILE A 2 -21.31 -39.56 -45.24
N ARG A 3 -20.37 -38.58 -45.25
CA ARG A 3 -20.22 -37.15 -44.81
C ARG A 3 -18.93 -36.60 -45.48
N GLY A 4 -18.74 -35.33 -45.84
CA GLY A 4 -18.26 -34.21 -44.98
C GLY A 4 -16.86 -34.47 -44.38
N GLU A 5 -15.81 -33.63 -44.41
CA GLU A 5 -15.69 -32.16 -44.49
C GLU A 5 -14.25 -31.67 -44.84
N THR A 6 -14.14 -30.34 -44.96
CA THR A 6 -13.11 -29.40 -45.45
C THR A 6 -11.80 -29.26 -44.64
N PRO A 7 -10.75 -28.62 -45.21
CA PRO A 7 -9.49 -28.36 -44.51
C PRO A 7 -9.61 -27.19 -43.51
N LYS A 8 -9.28 -27.44 -42.23
CA LYS A 8 -9.26 -26.40 -41.18
C LYS A 8 -7.99 -25.55 -41.23
N SER A 9 -8.15 -24.33 -41.76
CA SER A 9 -7.29 -23.17 -41.54
C SER A 9 -7.07 -22.92 -40.04
N LYS A 10 -5.81 -22.95 -39.57
CA LYS A 10 -5.46 -22.58 -38.20
C LYS A 10 -5.25 -21.08 -38.09
N SER A 11 -6.29 -20.45 -37.55
CA SER A 11 -6.41 -19.11 -36.97
C SER A 11 -5.13 -18.57 -36.32
N ARG A 12 -4.85 -17.28 -36.61
CA ARG A 12 -3.81 -16.45 -36.00
C ARG A 12 -4.03 -16.38 -34.49
N ARG A 13 -3.11 -16.94 -33.71
CA ARG A 13 -3.07 -16.76 -32.26
C ARG A 13 -2.49 -15.37 -31.95
N MET A 14 -3.38 -14.41 -31.76
CA MET A 14 -3.10 -13.14 -31.11
C MET A 14 -3.23 -13.38 -29.60
N PHE A 15 -2.13 -13.73 -28.93
CA PHE A 15 -2.08 -13.89 -27.48
C PHE A 15 -1.71 -12.56 -26.82
N SER A 16 -2.59 -12.13 -25.92
CA SER A 16 -2.56 -10.92 -25.10
C SER A 16 -1.39 -10.91 -24.10
N ILE A 17 -0.39 -10.06 -24.34
CA ILE A 17 0.74 -9.79 -23.44
C ILE A 17 0.35 -8.74 -22.37
N GLY A 18 -0.81 -8.89 -21.74
CA GLY A 18 -1.38 -7.88 -20.83
C GLY A 18 -1.42 -8.25 -19.35
N VAL A 19 -1.26 -9.53 -19.00
CA VAL A 19 -1.63 -10.02 -17.65
C VAL A 19 -0.41 -10.38 -16.78
N ALA A 20 0.78 -10.52 -17.36
CA ALA A 20 1.97 -10.97 -16.62
C ALA A 20 2.65 -9.89 -15.76
N SER A 21 2.41 -8.60 -16.01
CA SER A 21 3.14 -7.51 -15.32
C SER A 21 2.56 -7.18 -13.93
N ALA A 22 1.23 -7.25 -13.76
CA ALA A 22 0.56 -6.89 -12.52
C ALA A 22 0.92 -7.83 -11.35
N SER A 23 1.09 -9.12 -11.62
CA SER A 23 1.42 -10.12 -10.60
C SER A 23 2.84 -9.93 -10.04
N PHE A 24 3.79 -9.47 -10.86
CA PHE A 24 5.15 -9.22 -10.43
C PHE A 24 5.24 -8.00 -9.50
N ALA A 25 4.53 -6.93 -9.83
CA ALA A 25 4.47 -5.74 -8.97
C ALA A 25 3.85 -6.05 -7.61
N ALA A 26 2.77 -6.85 -7.58
CA ALA A 26 2.14 -7.28 -6.33
C ALA A 26 3.06 -8.18 -5.49
N ALA A 27 3.79 -9.10 -6.13
CA ALA A 27 4.73 -9.99 -5.44
C ALA A 27 5.94 -9.23 -4.88
N LEU A 28 6.48 -8.26 -5.62
CA LEU A 28 7.56 -7.40 -5.16
C LEU A 28 7.10 -6.49 -4.00
N LEU A 29 5.88 -5.96 -4.07
CA LEU A 29 5.29 -5.19 -2.98
C LEU A 29 5.10 -6.06 -1.74
N PHE A 30 4.59 -7.28 -1.91
CA PHE A 30 4.42 -8.24 -0.81
C PHE A 30 5.76 -8.64 -0.18
N LEU A 31 6.77 -8.96 -0.99
CA LEU A 31 8.12 -9.30 -0.52
C LEU A 31 8.77 -8.13 0.22
N TYR A 32 8.59 -6.92 -0.31
CA TYR A 32 9.08 -5.70 0.31
C TYR A 32 8.44 -5.47 1.69
N LEU A 33 7.12 -5.65 1.81
CA LEU A 33 6.40 -5.56 3.08
C LEU A 33 6.82 -6.65 4.08
N TRP A 34 7.21 -7.82 3.58
CA TRP A 34 7.64 -8.95 4.42
C TRP A 34 9.06 -8.78 4.97
N LEU A 35 9.98 -8.15 4.21
CA LEU A 35 11.36 -7.92 4.61
C LEU A 35 11.57 -6.68 5.50
N THR A 36 10.60 -5.76 5.57
CA THR A 36 10.75 -4.56 6.42
C THR A 36 10.72 -4.92 7.92
N PRO A 37 11.80 -4.65 8.69
CA PRO A 37 11.84 -4.94 10.11
C PRO A 37 10.77 -4.13 10.84
N LYS A 38 9.86 -4.84 11.51
CA LYS A 38 8.70 -4.30 12.22
C LYS A 38 9.20 -3.56 13.47
N ALA A 39 9.37 -2.23 13.49
CA ALA A 39 9.79 -1.52 14.72
C ALA A 39 8.57 -0.94 15.47
N LYS A 40 8.70 -0.78 16.80
CA LYS A 40 7.64 -0.17 17.62
C LYS A 40 7.48 1.29 17.20
N LEU A 41 6.25 1.75 16.94
CA LEU A 41 5.99 3.20 16.93
C LEU A 41 5.98 3.70 18.38
N ASP A 42 6.44 4.93 18.56
CA ASP A 42 6.27 5.73 19.77
C ASP A 42 4.81 6.22 19.90
N GLU A 43 4.41 6.73 21.06
CA GLU A 43 3.03 7.16 21.36
C GLU A 43 2.51 8.21 20.36
N HIS A 44 3.35 9.18 19.98
CA HIS A 44 3.00 10.14 18.94
C HIS A 44 2.90 9.51 17.55
N GLY A 45 3.77 8.53 17.24
CA GLY A 45 3.68 7.73 16.03
C GLY A 45 2.39 6.93 15.92
N TYR A 46 1.88 6.42 17.04
CA TYR A 46 0.63 5.66 17.11
C TYR A 46 -0.58 6.53 16.78
N ASP A 47 -0.72 7.68 17.45
CA ASP A 47 -1.85 8.60 17.22
C ASP A 47 -1.89 9.11 15.78
N LEU A 48 -0.71 9.43 15.23
CA LEU A 48 -0.58 9.87 13.84
C LEU A 48 -0.97 8.75 12.86
N THR A 49 -0.60 7.50 13.17
CA THR A 49 -0.98 6.34 12.35
C THR A 49 -2.48 6.03 12.44
N ILE A 50 -3.12 6.26 13.60
CA ILE A 50 -4.58 6.15 13.73
C ILE A 50 -5.30 7.25 12.95
N ALA A 51 -4.83 8.49 13.06
CA ALA A 51 -5.38 9.61 12.29
C ALA A 51 -5.29 9.28 10.78
N LEU A 52 -4.13 8.82 10.32
CA LEU A 52 -3.92 8.43 8.94
C LEU A 52 -4.80 7.26 8.51
N TYR A 53 -4.98 6.24 9.36
CA TYR A 53 -5.89 5.13 9.09
C TYR A 53 -7.34 5.62 8.84
N ARG A 54 -7.84 6.53 9.69
CA ARG A 54 -9.19 7.09 9.55
C ARG A 54 -9.31 7.89 8.26
N THR A 55 -8.32 8.73 7.96
CA THR A 55 -8.24 9.53 6.74
C THR A 55 -8.23 8.68 5.49
N CYS A 56 -7.40 7.63 5.44
CA CYS A 56 -7.35 6.70 4.31
C CYS A 56 -8.67 5.95 4.13
N ASN A 57 -9.32 5.53 5.23
CA ASN A 57 -10.60 4.83 5.18
C ASN A 57 -11.74 5.74 4.69
N GLN A 58 -11.71 7.03 5.04
CA GLN A 58 -12.67 8.04 4.58
C GLN A 58 -12.33 8.62 3.20
N LYS A 59 -11.13 8.33 2.68
CA LYS A 59 -10.57 8.92 1.45
C LYS A 59 -10.60 10.45 1.48
N ASP A 60 -10.32 11.02 2.65
CA ASP A 60 -10.37 12.45 2.87
C ASP A 60 -9.02 13.10 2.54
N ALA A 61 -8.93 13.69 1.35
CA ALA A 61 -7.72 14.38 0.91
C ALA A 61 -7.40 15.62 1.75
N ASN A 62 -8.40 16.33 2.28
CA ASN A 62 -8.17 17.53 3.08
C ASN A 62 -7.53 17.18 4.43
N SER A 63 -8.02 16.11 5.06
CA SER A 63 -7.42 15.59 6.28
C SER A 63 -6.03 15.00 6.03
N LEU A 64 -5.76 14.48 4.82
CA LEU A 64 -4.43 13.97 4.45
C LEU A 64 -3.40 15.11 4.39
N ASP A 65 -3.76 16.25 3.83
CA ASP A 65 -2.91 17.44 3.79
C ASP A 65 -2.64 17.98 5.20
N ALA A 66 -3.62 17.93 6.10
CA ALA A 66 -3.42 18.31 7.50
C ALA A 66 -2.38 17.41 8.19
N ILE A 67 -2.44 16.10 7.97
CA ILE A 67 -1.47 15.13 8.50
C ILE A 67 -0.07 15.39 7.91
N GLU A 68 0.02 15.76 6.64
CA GLU A 68 1.30 16.12 6.00
C GLU A 68 1.95 17.33 6.66
N ARG A 69 1.17 18.36 6.98
CA ARG A 69 1.67 19.56 7.66
C ARG A 69 2.17 19.23 9.06
N VAL A 70 1.42 18.43 9.81
CA VAL A 70 1.86 17.94 11.13
C VAL A 70 3.16 17.15 11.02
N LEU A 71 3.32 16.29 10.01
CA LEU A 71 4.55 15.54 9.78
C LEU A 71 5.73 16.43 9.38
N ALA A 72 5.49 17.49 8.62
CA ALA A 72 6.51 18.46 8.22
C ALA A 72 6.95 19.33 9.40
N GLU A 73 5.99 19.82 10.20
CA GLU A 73 6.23 20.62 11.41
C GLU A 73 6.93 19.81 12.51
N ALA A 74 6.67 18.50 12.57
CA ALA A 74 7.35 17.56 13.46
C ALA A 74 8.88 17.51 13.24
N GLY A 75 9.42 18.05 12.13
CA GLY A 75 10.83 18.44 12.00
C GLY A 75 11.86 17.37 12.44
N SER A 76 13.05 17.74 12.91
CA SER A 76 13.99 16.80 13.54
C SER A 76 13.81 16.64 15.05
N GLU A 77 12.95 17.47 15.65
CA GLU A 77 12.72 17.54 17.11
C GLU A 77 11.53 16.72 17.60
N SER A 78 10.73 16.11 16.72
CA SER A 78 9.62 15.27 17.18
C SER A 78 10.10 14.04 17.93
N ASN A 79 9.33 13.64 18.95
CA ASN A 79 9.38 12.32 19.57
C ASN A 79 9.04 11.16 18.60
N LEU A 80 8.69 11.47 17.34
CA LEU A 80 8.42 10.48 16.31
C LEU A 80 9.69 9.71 15.97
N SER A 81 9.66 8.39 16.18
CA SER A 81 10.76 7.53 15.80
C SER A 81 10.99 7.58 14.29
N LYS A 82 12.24 7.34 13.86
CA LYS A 82 12.58 7.21 12.42
C LYS A 82 11.71 6.17 11.71
N HIS A 83 11.29 5.12 12.43
CA HIS A 83 10.42 4.09 11.88
C HIS A 83 8.98 4.57 11.73
N SER A 84 8.40 5.16 12.77
CA SER A 84 7.06 5.77 12.73
C SER A 84 6.94 6.75 11.57
N ARG A 85 7.97 7.60 11.40
CA ARG A 85 8.05 8.54 10.29
C ARG A 85 8.08 7.85 8.94
N ALA A 86 8.91 6.82 8.78
CA ALA A 86 9.02 6.07 7.53
C ALA A 86 7.70 5.38 7.16
N VAL A 87 6.99 4.82 8.13
CA VAL A 87 5.67 4.21 7.94
C VAL A 87 4.64 5.24 7.51
N VAL A 88 4.48 6.33 8.27
CA VAL A 88 3.51 7.40 7.97
C VAL A 88 3.78 8.01 6.58
N THR A 89 5.05 8.28 6.25
CA THR A 89 5.43 8.82 4.94
C THR A 89 5.08 7.87 3.80
N ARG A 90 5.27 6.55 3.99
CA ARG A 90 4.96 5.54 2.98
C ARG A 90 3.46 5.45 2.73
N VAL A 91 2.66 5.33 3.79
CA VAL A 91 1.20 5.26 3.71
C VAL A 91 0.64 6.54 3.06
N MET A 92 1.16 7.71 3.42
CA MET A 92 0.78 8.97 2.78
C MET A 92 1.09 8.96 1.28
N GLY A 93 2.25 8.44 0.86
CA GLY A 93 2.59 8.31 -0.56
C GLY A 93 1.58 7.47 -1.34
N LEU A 94 1.12 6.35 -0.76
CA LEU A 94 0.06 5.52 -1.33
C LEU A 94 -1.27 6.28 -1.43
N ALA A 95 -1.67 6.96 -0.35
CA ALA A 95 -2.90 7.73 -0.29
C ALA A 95 -2.91 8.89 -1.32
N LYS A 96 -1.82 9.66 -1.43
CA LYS A 96 -1.67 10.75 -2.40
C LYS A 96 -1.69 10.26 -3.85
N SER A 97 -1.27 9.02 -4.08
CA SER A 97 -1.34 8.36 -5.39
C SER A 97 -2.71 7.76 -5.72
N GLY A 98 -3.70 7.93 -4.83
CA GLY A 98 -5.05 7.37 -4.99
C GLY A 98 -5.20 5.90 -4.60
N TYR A 99 -4.13 5.26 -4.12
CA TYR A 99 -4.13 3.86 -3.64
C TYR A 99 -4.64 3.77 -2.20
N TRP A 100 -5.84 4.29 -1.96
CA TRP A 100 -6.45 4.42 -0.63
C TRP A 100 -6.57 3.08 0.09
N ARG A 101 -6.93 2.02 -0.63
CA ARG A 101 -7.14 0.69 -0.05
C ARG A 101 -5.81 0.09 0.41
N GLU A 102 -4.78 0.21 -0.41
CA GLU A 102 -3.43 -0.23 -0.12
C GLU A 102 -2.85 0.55 1.07
N ALA A 103 -3.08 1.88 1.10
CA ALA A 103 -2.73 2.73 2.24
C ALA A 103 -3.40 2.27 3.55
N THR A 104 -4.71 1.97 3.53
CA THR A 104 -5.43 1.46 4.71
C THR A 104 -4.88 0.10 5.19
N ILE A 105 -4.57 -0.81 4.26
CA ILE A 105 -3.99 -2.13 4.59
C ILE A 105 -2.64 -1.95 5.28
N GLU A 106 -1.80 -1.07 4.73
CA GLU A 106 -0.48 -0.81 5.28
C GLU A 106 -0.55 -0.12 6.66
N CYS A 107 -1.45 0.84 6.83
CA CYS A 107 -1.73 1.48 8.11
C CYS A 107 -2.16 0.45 9.17
N ARG A 108 -3.05 -0.48 8.80
CA ARG A 108 -3.50 -1.55 9.70
C ARG A 108 -2.36 -2.49 10.06
N ALA A 109 -1.54 -2.89 9.09
CA ALA A 109 -0.37 -3.73 9.34
C ALA A 109 0.64 -3.05 10.29
N ALA A 110 0.83 -1.73 10.16
CA ALA A 110 1.67 -0.96 11.07
C ALA A 110 1.16 -0.96 12.51
N LEU A 111 -0.15 -0.76 12.70
CA LEU A 111 -0.80 -0.81 14.01
C LEU A 111 -0.74 -2.23 14.63
N ASP A 112 -1.02 -3.26 13.83
CA ASP A 112 -0.99 -4.66 14.29
C ASP A 112 0.42 -5.09 14.72
N ASN A 113 1.47 -4.61 14.03
CA ASN A 113 2.87 -4.88 14.36
C ASN A 113 3.30 -4.31 15.72
N GLN A 114 2.59 -3.28 16.25
CA GLN A 114 2.81 -2.77 17.59
C GLN A 114 2.14 -3.64 18.66
N VAL A 115 0.91 -4.09 18.41
CA VAL A 115 0.13 -4.91 19.38
C VAL A 115 0.82 -6.24 19.67
N GLN A 116 1.49 -6.85 18.68
CA GLN A 116 2.23 -8.11 18.87
C GLN A 116 3.53 -7.98 19.68
N ARG A 117 3.95 -6.77 20.05
CA ARG A 117 5.19 -6.52 20.83
C ARG A 117 4.94 -6.06 22.26
N HIS A 118 3.69 -6.15 22.74
CA HIS A 118 3.31 -5.82 24.10
C HIS A 118 2.97 -7.06 24.91
#